data_AF-A0A813ND97-F1
#
_entry.id   AF-A0A813ND97-F1
#
_cell.length_a   1.000
_cell.length_b   1.000
_cell.length_c   1.000
_cell.angle_alpha   90.00
_cell.angle_beta   90.00
_cell.angle_gamma   90.00
#
_symmetry.space_group_name_H-M   'P 1'
#
loop_
_entity.id
_entity.type
_entity.pdbx_description
1 polymer ?
#
loop_
_entity_poly.entity_id
_entity_poly.type
_entity_poly.pdbx_seq_one_letter_code
_entity_poly.pdbx_strand_id
1 'polypeptide(L)'
;MGDFVDCGYYSLETLTQLLAFKAKWPNRLTLLRENHESRQVTQVYGFYDECMKKYRNGNLWRFYCRLFDLMPIGALINNTVLCVHGGLSPDIGTIDQMRTIERDQEIPHTGAFCDLMWSDPDDIE
;
A
#
# COMPACT_ATOMS: atom_id res chain seq x y z
N MET A 1 4.86 -7.02 -0.26
CA MET A 1 3.46 -6.81 -0.68
C MET A 1 3.17 -5.40 -0.24
N GLY A 2 3.35 -4.44 -1.15
CA GLY A 2 3.58 -3.03 -0.77
C GLY A 2 4.92 -2.82 -0.07
N ASP A 3 5.02 -1.74 0.71
CA ASP A 3 6.23 -1.22 1.36
C ASP A 3 7.33 -0.88 0.33
N PHE A 4 6.93 -0.09 -0.67
CA PHE A 4 7.79 0.35 -1.77
C PHE A 4 8.57 1.63 -1.42
N VAL A 5 8.13 2.33 -0.37
CA VAL A 5 8.56 3.68 -0.03
C VAL A 5 8.94 3.79 1.44
N ASP A 6 9.67 4.86 1.78
CA ASP A 6 10.28 5.11 3.09
C ASP A 6 11.46 4.17 3.42
N CYS A 7 12.16 4.49 4.52
CA CYS A 7 13.34 3.77 5.08
C CYS A 7 14.59 3.67 4.18
N GLY A 8 14.48 3.85 2.87
CA GLY A 8 15.57 3.88 1.90
C GLY A 8 15.77 5.25 1.24
N TYR A 9 16.87 5.40 0.49
CA TYR A 9 17.20 6.65 -0.23
C TYR A 9 16.67 6.69 -1.68
N TYR A 10 16.04 5.61 -2.15
CA TYR A 10 15.69 5.40 -3.56
C TYR A 10 14.24 4.89 -3.72
N SER A 11 13.35 5.31 -2.82
CA SER A 11 11.94 4.92 -2.85
C SER A 11 11.25 5.44 -4.11
N LEU A 12 11.59 6.66 -4.54
CA LEU A 12 11.01 7.28 -5.73
C LEU A 12 11.37 6.49 -7.00
N GLU A 13 12.64 6.13 -7.18
CA GLU A 13 13.09 5.36 -8.33
C GLU A 13 12.49 3.95 -8.32
N THR A 14 12.45 3.31 -7.13
CA THR A 14 11.86 1.97 -6.94
C THR A 14 10.40 1.96 -7.37
N LEU A 15 9.59 2.86 -6.80
CA LEU A 15 8.17 2.96 -7.12
C LEU A 15 7.95 3.32 -8.59
N THR A 16 8.70 4.27 -9.14
CA THR A 16 8.60 4.66 -10.55
C THR A 16 8.87 3.48 -11.48
N GLN A 17 9.89 2.68 -11.19
CA GLN A 17 10.22 1.51 -11.98
C GLN A 17 9.12 0.44 -11.91
N LEU A 18 8.57 0.17 -10.73
CA LEU A 18 7.46 -0.75 -10.55
C LEU A 18 6.21 -0.30 -11.30
N LEU A 19 5.90 1.00 -11.29
CA LEU A 19 4.80 1.57 -12.06
C LEU A 19 5.02 1.45 -13.56
N ALA A 20 6.25 1.66 -14.05
CA ALA A 20 6.59 1.44 -15.45
C ALA A 20 6.40 -0.03 -15.86
N PHE A 21 6.80 -0.97 -15.00
CA PHE A 21 6.54 -2.40 -15.22
C PHE A 21 5.06 -2.75 -15.16
N LYS A 22 4.29 -2.13 -14.26
CA LYS A 22 2.82 -2.31 -14.21
C LYS A 22 2.16 -1.79 -15.48
N ALA A 23 2.60 -0.64 -16.01
CA ALA A 23 2.10 -0.11 -17.27
C ALA A 23 2.47 -1.00 -18.47
N LYS A 24 3.69 -1.57 -18.47
CA LYS A 24 4.16 -2.46 -19.53
C LYS A 24 3.51 -3.84 -19.49
N TRP A 25 3.25 -4.38 -18.31
CA TRP A 25 2.68 -5.73 -18.10
C TRP A 25 1.49 -5.70 -17.13
N PRO A 26 0.38 -5.05 -17.50
CA PRO A 26 -0.74 -4.79 -16.60
C PRO A 26 -1.39 -6.06 -16.04
N ASN A 27 -1.33 -7.17 -16.80
CA ASN A 27 -1.93 -8.45 -16.42
C ASN A 27 -0.95 -9.43 -15.77
N ARG A 28 0.33 -9.07 -15.60
CA ARG A 28 1.36 -9.95 -15.01
C ARG A 28 1.93 -9.43 -13.69
N LEU A 29 1.81 -8.13 -13.45
CA LEU A 29 2.28 -7.50 -12.22
C LEU A 29 1.08 -6.94 -11.45
N THR A 30 0.95 -7.30 -10.18
CA THR A 30 0.00 -6.70 -9.25
C THR A 30 0.79 -6.10 -8.10
N LEU A 31 0.55 -4.82 -7.85
CA LEU A 31 1.11 -4.10 -6.71
C LEU A 31 -0.01 -3.95 -5.69
N LEU A 32 0.24 -4.37 -4.45
CA LEU A 32 -0.71 -4.23 -3.34
C LEU A 32 -0.31 -3.02 -2.49
N ARG A 33 -1.30 -2.37 -1.88
CA ARG A 33 -1.11 -1.29 -0.93
C ARG A 33 -0.67 -1.84 0.42
N GLU A 34 0.15 -1.06 1.10
CA GLU A 34 0.64 -1.29 2.44
C GLU A 34 0.54 -0.01 3.30
N ASN A 35 0.90 -0.09 4.58
CA ASN A 35 0.77 1.03 5.51
C ASN A 35 1.73 2.22 5.21
N HIS A 36 2.92 1.97 4.66
CA HIS A 36 3.84 2.98 4.15
C HIS A 36 3.33 3.66 2.88
N GLU A 37 2.38 3.05 2.16
CA GLU A 37 1.63 3.74 1.08
C GLU A 37 0.46 4.58 1.63
N SER A 38 0.76 5.42 2.63
CA SER A 38 -0.15 6.35 3.27
C SER A 38 0.46 7.75 3.39
N ARG A 39 -0.37 8.79 3.44
CA ARG A 39 0.09 10.17 3.59
C ARG A 39 0.78 10.35 4.94
N GLN A 40 0.23 9.73 5.99
CA GLN A 40 0.75 9.89 7.35
C GLN A 40 2.16 9.31 7.48
N VAL A 41 2.39 8.10 6.96
CA VAL A 41 3.68 7.43 7.07
C VAL A 41 4.71 8.10 6.15
N THR A 42 4.39 8.30 4.87
CA THR A 42 5.34 8.93 3.92
C THR A 42 5.79 10.35 4.28
N GLN A 43 4.97 11.09 5.04
CA GLN A 43 5.32 12.42 5.51
C GLN A 43 6.32 12.39 6.68
N VAL A 44 6.31 11.32 7.48
CA VAL A 44 7.18 11.16 8.67
C VAL A 44 8.45 10.38 8.34
N TYR A 45 8.37 9.36 7.49
CA TYR A 45 9.44 8.37 7.30
C TYR A 45 10.31 8.61 6.06
N GLY A 46 10.13 9.74 5.37
CA GLY A 46 11.13 10.33 4.49
C GLY A 46 10.79 10.37 3.01
N PHE A 47 9.74 9.69 2.53
CA PHE A 47 9.38 9.74 1.12
C PHE A 47 8.95 11.14 0.65
N TYR A 48 8.24 11.91 1.48
CA TYR A 48 7.94 13.31 1.18
C TYR A 48 9.21 14.15 1.01
N ASP A 49 10.15 14.01 1.94
CA ASP A 49 11.43 14.72 1.91
C ASP A 49 12.28 14.30 0.70
N GLU A 50 12.25 13.02 0.33
CA GLU A 50 12.90 12.53 -0.88
C GLU A 50 12.35 13.21 -2.14
N CYS A 51 11.02 13.26 -2.29
CA CYS A 51 10.35 13.94 -3.40
C CYS A 51 10.75 15.42 -3.47
N MET A 52 10.73 16.10 -2.32
CA MET A 52 11.12 17.50 -2.20
C MET A 52 12.60 17.72 -2.53
N LYS A 53 13.50 16.86 -2.05
CA LYS A 53 14.94 17.01 -2.25
C LYS A 53 15.34 16.75 -3.71
N LYS A 54 14.79 15.71 -4.34
CA LYS A 54 15.15 15.29 -5.70
C LYS A 54 14.51 16.17 -6.77
N TYR A 55 13.22 16.51 -6.61
CA TYR A 55 12.45 17.19 -7.65
C TYR A 55 12.05 18.64 -7.30
N ARG A 56 12.32 19.09 -6.06
CA ARG A 56 11.94 20.43 -5.55
C ARG A 56 10.45 20.73 -5.73
N ASN A 57 9.61 19.69 -5.71
CA ASN A 57 8.19 19.80 -6.00
C ASN A 57 7.38 18.81 -5.17
N GLY A 58 6.66 19.32 -4.17
CA GLY A 58 5.81 18.52 -3.28
C GLY A 58 4.54 17.99 -3.94
N ASN A 59 4.18 18.50 -5.13
CA ASN A 59 3.05 17.94 -5.87
C ASN A 59 3.33 16.52 -6.35
N LEU A 60 4.60 16.15 -6.54
CA LEU A 60 4.97 14.78 -6.90
C LEU A 60 4.54 13.78 -5.82
N TRP A 61 4.82 14.09 -4.55
CA TRP A 61 4.35 13.30 -3.42
C TRP A 61 2.82 13.21 -3.40
N ARG A 62 2.11 14.33 -3.62
CA ARG A 62 0.63 14.32 -3.69
C ARG A 62 0.09 13.38 -4.78
N PHE A 63 0.74 13.32 -5.94
CA PHE A 63 0.36 12.39 -7.01
C PHE A 63 0.61 10.92 -6.61
N TYR A 64 1.71 10.62 -5.93
CA TYR A 64 1.93 9.28 -5.38
C TYR A 64 0.90 8.91 -4.31
N CYS A 65 0.57 9.82 -3.38
CA CYS A 65 -0.50 9.56 -2.40
C CYS A 65 -1.84 9.27 -3.08
N ARG A 66 -2.18 10.01 -4.15
CA ARG A 66 -3.40 9.72 -4.91
C ARG A 66 -3.33 8.34 -5.60
N LEU A 67 -2.14 7.95 -6.07
CA LEU A 67 -1.93 6.62 -6.62
C LEU A 67 -2.10 5.53 -5.56
N PHE A 68 -1.59 5.74 -4.35
CA PHE A 68 -1.72 4.81 -3.23
C PHE A 68 -3.17 4.53 -2.85
N ASP A 69 -4.04 5.55 -2.84
CA ASP A 69 -5.48 5.38 -2.63
C ASP A 69 -6.11 4.40 -3.64
N LEU A 70 -5.57 4.35 -4.86
CA LEU A 70 -6.08 3.49 -5.93
C LEU A 70 -5.43 2.11 -5.95
N MET A 71 -4.54 1.77 -5.02
CA MET A 71 -3.86 0.48 -4.98
C MET A 71 -4.73 -0.62 -4.34
N PRO A 72 -4.77 -1.84 -4.89
CA PRO A 72 -5.51 -2.94 -4.30
C PRO A 72 -5.00 -3.29 -2.90
N ILE A 73 -5.91 -3.60 -1.98
CA ILE A 73 -5.59 -3.89 -0.57
C ILE A 73 -5.37 -5.39 -0.30
N GLY A 74 -5.58 -6.24 -1.31
CA GLY A 74 -5.35 -7.67 -1.24
C GLY A 74 -5.46 -8.35 -2.60
N ALA A 75 -4.99 -9.59 -2.68
CA ALA A 75 -5.11 -10.46 -3.85
C ALA A 75 -5.46 -11.89 -3.44
N LEU A 76 -6.24 -12.58 -4.27
CA LEU A 76 -6.54 -13.99 -4.10
C LEU A 76 -5.83 -14.78 -5.21
N ILE A 77 -4.82 -15.56 -4.85
CA ILE A 77 -4.02 -16.36 -5.78
C ILE A 77 -4.67 -17.74 -5.91
N ASN A 78 -4.96 -18.16 -7.14
CA ASN A 78 -5.52 -19.46 -7.50
C ASN A 78 -6.78 -19.86 -6.68
N ASN A 79 -7.55 -18.88 -6.19
CA ASN A 79 -8.69 -19.09 -5.30
C ASN A 79 -8.35 -19.85 -4.00
N THR A 80 -7.08 -19.87 -3.58
CA THR A 80 -6.62 -20.64 -2.43
C THR A 80 -5.82 -19.83 -1.43
N VAL A 81 -5.02 -18.87 -1.89
CA VAL A 81 -4.13 -18.08 -1.02
C VAL A 81 -4.55 -16.62 -1.03
N LEU A 82 -5.00 -16.12 0.11
CA LEU A 82 -5.23 -14.70 0.33
C LEU A 82 -3.90 -14.01 0.66
N CYS A 83 -3.60 -12.96 -0.09
CA CYS A 83 -2.44 -12.11 0.07
C CYS A 83 -2.91 -10.73 0.51
N VAL A 84 -2.55 -10.35 1.73
CA VAL A 84 -2.73 -9.02 2.31
C VAL A 84 -1.39 -8.57 2.87
N HIS A 85 -1.24 -7.29 3.18
CA HIS A 85 0.01 -6.84 3.75
C HIS A 85 0.16 -7.26 5.21
N GLY A 86 -0.73 -6.76 6.08
CA GLY A 86 -0.66 -7.01 7.51
C GLY A 86 -1.27 -8.38 7.82
N GLY A 87 -2.55 -8.38 8.15
CA GLY A 87 -3.20 -9.59 8.63
C GLY A 87 -4.70 -9.62 8.47
N LEU A 88 -5.35 -10.35 9.37
CA LEU A 88 -6.79 -10.52 9.39
C LEU A 88 -7.46 -9.42 10.22
N SER A 89 -8.72 -9.13 9.91
CA SER A 89 -9.56 -8.25 10.72
C SER A 89 -10.66 -9.06 11.40
N PRO A 90 -11.01 -8.76 12.67
CA PRO A 90 -12.19 -9.32 13.32
C PRO A 90 -13.50 -8.94 12.61
N ASP A 91 -13.51 -7.84 11.85
CA ASP A 91 -14.68 -7.36 11.10
C ASP A 91 -14.85 -8.07 9.73
N ILE A 92 -13.88 -8.88 9.32
CA ILE A 92 -13.84 -9.57 8.02
C ILE A 92 -13.90 -11.07 8.24
N GLY A 93 -15.10 -11.65 8.15
CA GLY A 93 -15.30 -13.10 8.19
C GLY A 93 -15.19 -13.78 6.83
N THR A 94 -15.28 -13.02 5.72
CA THR A 94 -15.24 -13.57 4.35
C THR A 94 -14.48 -12.68 3.38
N ILE A 95 -13.90 -13.27 2.32
CA ILE A 95 -13.22 -12.51 1.26
C ILE A 95 -14.18 -11.54 0.55
N ASP A 96 -15.47 -11.88 0.45
CA ASP A 96 -16.45 -11.00 -0.21
C ASP A 96 -16.70 -9.72 0.58
N GLN A 97 -16.59 -9.75 1.92
CA GLN A 97 -16.63 -8.52 2.72
C GLN A 97 -15.46 -7.59 2.38
N MET A 98 -14.25 -8.12 2.13
CA MET A 98 -13.10 -7.30 1.72
C MET A 98 -13.37 -6.52 0.43
N ARG A 99 -14.17 -7.07 -0.50
CA ARG A 99 -14.53 -6.41 -1.76
C ARG A 99 -15.41 -5.19 -1.58
N THR A 100 -16.06 -5.05 -0.42
CA THR A 100 -16.96 -3.93 -0.09
C THR A 100 -16.25 -2.75 0.57
N ILE A 101 -14.96 -2.90 0.90
CA ILE A 101 -14.15 -1.84 1.51
C ILE A 101 -13.93 -0.73 0.48
N GLU A 102 -14.36 0.49 0.83
CA GLU A 102 -13.99 1.69 0.07
C GLU A 102 -12.50 1.96 0.30
N ARG A 103 -11.70 1.78 -0.74
CA ARG A 103 -10.23 1.87 -0.64
C ARG A 103 -9.67 3.17 -1.17
N ASP A 104 -10.45 3.94 -1.95
CA ASP A 104 -10.04 5.22 -2.54
C ASP A 104 -10.01 6.36 -1.50
N GLN A 105 -9.25 6.15 -0.43
CA GLN A 105 -9.11 7.05 0.70
C GLN A 105 -7.79 6.80 1.43
N GLU A 106 -7.44 7.70 2.35
CA GLU A 106 -6.39 7.46 3.33
C GLU A 106 -6.74 6.26 4.21
N ILE A 107 -5.73 5.50 4.65
CA ILE A 107 -5.92 4.38 5.58
C ILE A 107 -6.53 4.92 6.88
N PRO A 108 -7.73 4.44 7.30
CA PRO A 108 -8.33 4.86 8.56
C PRO A 108 -7.49 4.41 9.76
N HIS A 109 -7.71 5.06 10.91
CA HIS A 109 -7.04 4.67 12.16
C HIS A 109 -7.64 3.42 12.82
N THR A 110 -8.82 2.96 12.39
CA THR A 110 -9.53 1.81 12.97
C THR A 110 -10.35 1.06 11.92
N GLY A 111 -10.73 -0.18 12.26
CA GLY A 111 -11.65 -1.03 11.51
C GLY A 111 -10.97 -1.84 10.41
N ALA A 112 -11.77 -2.63 9.70
CA ALA A 112 -11.37 -3.57 8.65
C ALA A 112 -10.20 -3.13 7.74
N PHE A 113 -10.23 -1.91 7.19
CA PHE A 113 -9.16 -1.45 6.31
C PHE A 113 -7.84 -1.20 7.06
N CYS A 114 -7.91 -0.65 8.28
CA CYS A 114 -6.73 -0.49 9.13
C CYS A 114 -6.09 -1.85 9.43
N ASP A 115 -6.89 -2.79 9.92
CA ASP A 115 -6.41 -4.12 10.33
C ASP A 115 -5.70 -4.87 9.19
N LEU A 116 -6.25 -4.83 7.98
CA LEU A 116 -5.63 -5.46 6.81
C LEU A 116 -4.22 -4.93 6.48
N MET A 117 -3.91 -3.69 6.89
CA MET A 117 -2.64 -3.02 6.63
C MET A 117 -1.68 -3.05 7.83
N TRP A 118 -2.17 -3.31 9.04
CA TRP A 118 -1.40 -3.13 10.28
C TRP A 118 -1.40 -4.34 11.23
N SER A 119 -2.24 -5.35 11.02
CA SER A 119 -2.31 -6.50 11.93
C SER A 119 -1.11 -7.41 11.78
N ASP A 120 -0.53 -7.81 12.90
CA ASP A 120 0.53 -8.80 13.01
C ASP A 120 0.00 -10.12 13.60
N PRO A 121 0.62 -11.28 13.32
CA PRO A 121 0.35 -12.51 14.03
C PRO A 121 0.83 -12.43 15.48
N ASP A 122 0.12 -13.10 16.40
CA ASP A 122 0.60 -13.28 17.77
C ASP A 122 1.92 -14.07 17.79
N ASP A 123 2.76 -13.76 18.78
CA ASP A 123 3.97 -14.55 19.04
C ASP A 123 3.59 -16.01 19.32
N ILE A 124 4.21 -16.93 18.60
CA ILE A 124 4.00 -18.36 18.77
C ILE A 124 4.83 -18.80 19.98
N GLU A 125 4.17 -19.18 21.09
CA GLU A 125 4.82 -19.90 22.20
C GLU A 125 5.24 -21.34 21.80
#